data_AF-A0A7W2LT03-F1
#
_entry.id   AF-A0A7W2LT03-F1
#
_cell.length_a   1.000
_cell.length_b   1.000
_cell.length_c   1.000
_cell.angle_alpha   90.00
_cell.angle_beta   90.00
_cell.angle_gamma   90.00
#
_symmetry.space_group_name_H-M   'P 1'
#
loop_
_entity.id
_entity.type
_entity.pdbx_description
1 polymer ?
#
loop_
_entity_poly.entity_id
_entity_poly.type
_entity_poly.pdbx_seq_one_letter_code
_entity_poly.pdbx_strand_id
1 'polypeptide(L)'
;MRVKTDNTARLDIGLLLYPGVQQAALYGLRDLFTGANRVAAELGAVALPQVRISFWQADVAGHLQLAPGSPAVDLAGVRVLIIPPSLESTPHGDLLEQHRPSLCLLHGRGAVLASVCIGVFFIAASGLLDGRPACTHWNYVQALAQRFPNVRVQTQQPVLDDGDIVTSAGLMAWTDLGLRLLERFLGATVARETARYLAVEPVTAALPGALFNPRLDHGDEAILKVQHWLQGSDGQHADLAAMAACAGLEARTFLRRFRAATGLRPTEYCQQVRVGRACRLLEFTRRNVEQIAWGVGYQDPGAFRKVFQRITGLTPSEYRRRFAVTA
;
A
#
# COMPACT_ATOMS: atom_id res chain seq x y z
N MET A 1 20.17 34.32 -14.85
CA MET A 1 19.12 34.31 -13.80
C MET A 1 18.68 32.85 -13.61
N ARG A 2 19.31 32.12 -12.67
CA ARG A 2 19.01 30.70 -12.41
C ARG A 2 17.69 30.63 -11.64
N VAL A 3 16.68 29.99 -12.24
CA VAL A 3 15.40 29.75 -11.58
C VAL A 3 15.63 28.76 -10.44
N LYS A 4 15.36 29.22 -9.21
CA LYS A 4 15.18 28.37 -8.03
C LYS A 4 13.94 27.50 -8.24
N THR A 5 14.12 26.23 -8.54
CA THR A 5 13.10 25.20 -8.35
C THR A 5 13.74 23.99 -7.67
N ASP A 6 14.28 24.22 -6.48
CA ASP A 6 14.54 23.14 -5.53
C ASP A 6 13.19 22.76 -4.91
N ASN A 7 12.55 21.74 -5.45
CA ASN A 7 11.46 21.10 -4.75
C ASN A 7 12.05 20.32 -3.57
N THR A 8 11.76 20.77 -2.35
CA THR A 8 12.27 20.19 -1.10
C THR A 8 11.41 19.03 -0.59
N ALA A 9 10.40 18.61 -1.35
CA ALA A 9 9.54 17.49 -0.98
C ALA A 9 10.35 16.18 -0.91
N ARG A 10 10.22 15.46 0.20
CA ARG A 10 10.92 14.19 0.46
C ARG A 10 9.91 13.08 0.65
N LEU A 11 10.23 11.90 0.12
CA LEU A 11 9.55 10.65 0.41
C LEU A 11 10.47 9.78 1.28
N ASP A 12 10.20 9.76 2.58
CA ASP A 12 10.97 8.98 3.53
C ASP A 12 10.45 7.53 3.61
N ILE A 13 11.29 6.59 3.20
CA ILE A 13 11.00 5.15 3.23
C ILE A 13 11.92 4.50 4.28
N GLY A 14 11.31 3.83 5.24
CA GLY A 14 11.99 3.00 6.24
C GLY A 14 12.10 1.55 5.77
N LEU A 15 13.23 0.91 6.03
CA LEU A 15 13.44 -0.52 5.84
C LEU A 15 13.65 -1.17 7.21
N LEU A 16 12.83 -2.16 7.55
CA LEU A 16 12.91 -2.85 8.83
C LEU A 16 14.07 -3.86 8.84
N LEU A 17 14.98 -3.70 9.80
CA LEU A 17 16.00 -4.66 10.18
C LEU A 17 15.45 -5.56 11.28
N TYR A 18 15.62 -6.86 11.10
CA TYR A 18 15.28 -7.87 12.10
C TYR A 18 16.20 -9.10 11.93
N PRO A 19 16.33 -9.99 12.93
CA PRO A 19 17.14 -11.20 12.80
C PRO A 19 16.77 -12.04 11.57
N GLY A 20 17.77 -12.47 10.79
CA GLY A 20 17.56 -13.25 9.57
C GLY A 20 17.14 -12.45 8.33
N VAL A 21 16.93 -11.13 8.45
CA VAL A 21 16.55 -10.28 7.32
C VAL A 21 17.53 -10.42 6.15
N GLN A 22 16.99 -10.54 4.94
CA GLN A 22 17.77 -10.69 3.73
C GLN A 22 18.50 -9.39 3.40
N GLN A 23 19.82 -9.38 3.58
CA GLN A 23 20.68 -8.22 3.30
C GLN A 23 20.58 -7.76 1.85
N ALA A 24 20.48 -8.69 0.90
CA ALA A 24 20.31 -8.38 -0.52
C ALA A 24 19.06 -7.53 -0.78
N ALA A 25 17.93 -7.81 -0.10
CA ALA A 25 16.72 -7.03 -0.26
C ALA A 25 16.85 -5.62 0.36
N LEU A 26 17.49 -5.51 1.51
CA LEU A 26 17.73 -4.22 2.18
C LEU A 26 18.55 -3.26 1.30
N TYR A 27 19.71 -3.72 0.87
CA TYR A 27 20.60 -2.89 0.06
C TYR A 27 20.10 -2.77 -1.39
N GLY A 28 19.50 -3.81 -1.95
CA GLY A 28 18.88 -3.77 -3.27
C GLY A 28 17.73 -2.77 -3.36
N LEU A 29 16.85 -2.71 -2.35
CA LEU A 29 15.82 -1.67 -2.27
C LEU A 29 16.44 -0.27 -2.16
N ARG A 30 17.47 -0.08 -1.32
CA ARG A 30 18.17 1.20 -1.22
C ARG A 30 18.74 1.64 -2.57
N ASP A 31 19.37 0.73 -3.28
CA ASP A 31 19.99 1.01 -4.58
C ASP A 31 18.92 1.29 -5.65
N LEU A 32 17.80 0.56 -5.62
CA LEU A 32 16.64 0.79 -6.50
C LEU A 32 16.08 2.21 -6.34
N PHE A 33 15.82 2.65 -5.10
CA PHE A 33 15.29 3.99 -4.85
C PHE A 33 16.32 5.09 -5.13
N THR A 34 17.61 4.80 -4.91
CA THR A 34 18.70 5.71 -5.28
C THR A 34 18.80 5.89 -6.80
N GLY A 35 18.68 4.79 -7.55
CA GLY A 35 18.59 4.80 -9.01
C GLY A 35 17.38 5.61 -9.50
N ALA A 36 16.23 5.49 -8.84
CA ALA A 36 15.04 6.25 -9.17
C ALA A 36 15.23 7.77 -9.02
N ASN A 37 15.93 8.22 -7.96
CA ASN A 37 16.27 9.63 -7.81
C ASN A 37 17.14 10.14 -8.96
N ARG A 38 18.10 9.33 -9.42
CA ARG A 38 18.94 9.66 -10.57
C ARG A 38 18.12 9.77 -11.85
N VAL A 39 17.27 8.77 -12.12
CA VAL A 39 16.39 8.76 -13.29
C VAL A 39 15.43 9.95 -13.27
N ALA A 40 14.83 10.28 -12.13
CA ALA A 40 13.96 11.43 -11.99
C ALA A 40 14.69 12.76 -12.30
N ALA A 41 15.95 12.89 -11.86
CA ALA A 41 16.78 14.04 -12.17
C ALA A 41 17.13 14.13 -13.67
N GLU A 42 17.49 13.01 -14.30
CA GLU A 42 17.80 12.92 -15.74
C GLU A 42 16.56 13.25 -16.61
N LEU A 43 15.36 12.88 -16.16
CA LEU A 43 14.09 13.22 -16.81
C LEU A 43 13.65 14.69 -16.57
N GLY A 44 14.38 15.46 -15.77
CA GLY A 44 14.01 16.83 -15.41
C GLY A 44 12.76 16.90 -14.53
N ALA A 45 12.38 15.82 -13.85
CA ALA A 45 11.20 15.71 -13.00
C ALA A 45 11.42 16.37 -11.63
N VAL A 46 11.94 17.60 -11.61
CA VAL A 46 12.35 18.34 -10.42
C VAL A 46 11.20 18.64 -9.45
N ALA A 47 9.94 18.52 -9.90
CA ALA A 47 8.75 18.69 -9.06
C ALA A 47 8.31 17.42 -8.32
N LEU A 48 8.97 16.27 -8.55
CA LEU A 48 8.72 15.04 -7.79
C LEU A 48 9.50 15.05 -6.47
N PRO A 49 9.01 14.33 -5.43
CA PRO A 49 9.75 14.20 -4.18
C PRO A 49 11.00 13.34 -4.35
N GLN A 50 12.08 13.69 -3.64
CA GLN A 50 13.28 12.85 -3.55
C GLN A 50 13.04 11.70 -2.56
N VAL A 51 13.34 10.47 -2.96
CA VAL A 51 13.23 9.29 -2.08
C VAL A 51 14.44 9.19 -1.17
N ARG A 52 14.22 9.06 0.13
CA ARG A 52 15.28 8.83 1.13
C ARG A 52 15.02 7.54 1.88
N ILE A 53 16.06 6.72 2.01
CA ILE A 53 16.00 5.41 2.63
C ILE A 53 16.65 5.46 4.01
N SER A 54 15.95 4.94 5.01
CA SER A 54 16.43 4.80 6.39
C SER A 54 16.28 3.37 6.85
N PHE A 55 17.18 2.86 7.68
CA PHE A 55 17.08 1.53 8.26
C PHE A 55 16.62 1.65 9.71
N TRP A 56 15.69 0.79 10.11
CA TRP A 56 15.05 0.83 11.42
C TRP A 56 15.15 -0.53 12.09
N GLN A 57 15.44 -0.56 13.39
CA GLN A 57 15.46 -1.77 14.19
C GLN A 57 14.63 -1.55 15.46
N ALA A 58 13.99 -2.60 15.97
CA ALA A 58 13.32 -2.53 17.26
C ALA A 58 14.34 -2.65 18.41
N ASP A 59 14.17 -1.83 19.45
CA ASP A 59 14.82 -2.05 20.73
C ASP A 59 14.14 -3.19 21.52
N VAL A 60 14.66 -3.50 22.71
CA VAL A 60 14.14 -4.56 23.58
C VAL A 60 12.67 -4.32 23.97
N ALA A 61 12.23 -3.07 24.01
CA ALA A 61 10.85 -2.70 24.31
C ALA A 61 9.94 -2.68 23.06
N GLY A 62 10.48 -2.94 21.88
CA GLY A 62 9.72 -2.95 20.62
C GLY A 62 9.61 -1.59 19.94
N HIS A 63 10.28 -0.56 20.45
CA HIS A 63 10.29 0.76 19.80
C HIS A 63 11.27 0.77 18.65
N LEU A 64 10.82 1.26 17.49
CA LEU A 64 11.69 1.44 16.33
C LEU A 64 12.67 2.59 16.54
N GLN A 65 13.95 2.30 16.35
CA GLN A 65 15.06 3.23 16.40
C GLN A 65 15.84 3.17 15.09
N LEU A 66 16.44 4.29 14.69
CA LEU A 66 17.31 4.33 13.51
C LEU A 66 18.53 3.44 13.73
N ALA A 67 18.80 2.58 12.76
CA ALA A 67 20.01 1.77 12.77
C ALA A 67 21.25 2.64 12.49
N PRO A 68 22.43 2.30 13.04
CA PRO A 68 23.67 3.02 12.79
C PRO A 68 23.94 3.19 11.29
N GLY A 69 24.35 4.40 10.89
CA GLY A 69 24.62 4.74 9.48
C GLY A 69 23.39 5.08 8.63
N SER A 70 22.18 5.03 9.21
CA SER A 70 20.96 5.50 8.53
C SER A 70 20.92 7.03 8.47
N PRO A 71 20.39 7.62 7.38
CA PRO A 71 20.10 9.05 7.33
C PRO A 71 19.15 9.46 8.47
N ALA A 72 19.42 10.61 9.10
CA ALA A 72 18.60 11.12 10.18
C ALA A 72 17.18 11.49 9.69
N VAL A 73 16.18 10.83 10.25
CA VAL A 73 14.75 11.05 9.98
C VAL A 73 13.94 10.66 11.21
N ASP A 74 12.94 11.47 11.57
CA ASP A 74 12.00 11.11 12.63
C ASP A 74 11.12 9.95 12.14
N LEU A 75 10.80 9.01 13.02
CA LEU A 75 9.87 7.92 12.76
C LEU A 75 8.51 8.47 12.29
N ALA A 76 8.09 9.62 12.82
CA ALA A 76 6.86 10.30 12.38
C ALA A 76 6.90 10.80 10.93
N GLY A 77 8.11 11.01 10.37
CA GLY A 77 8.30 11.39 8.98
C GLY A 77 8.29 10.22 8.00
N VAL A 78 8.39 8.98 8.49
CA VAL A 78 8.41 7.79 7.64
C VAL A 78 7.05 7.61 6.96
N ARG A 79 7.05 7.66 5.63
CA ARG A 79 5.88 7.58 4.77
C ARG A 79 5.53 6.16 4.34
N VAL A 80 6.55 5.32 4.23
CA VAL A 80 6.42 3.89 3.93
C VAL A 80 7.38 3.14 4.81
N LEU A 81 6.92 2.11 5.52
CA LEU A 81 7.80 1.14 6.17
C LEU A 81 7.73 -0.17 5.40
N ILE A 82 8.87 -0.57 4.81
CA ILE A 82 9.02 -1.86 4.12
C ILE A 82 9.60 -2.88 5.10
N ILE A 83 8.95 -4.02 5.20
CA ILE A 83 9.38 -5.21 5.94
C ILE A 83 9.97 -6.19 4.92
N PRO A 84 11.30 -6.26 4.80
CA PRO A 84 11.96 -7.10 3.79
C PRO A 84 11.76 -8.60 4.07
N PRO A 85 12.13 -9.48 3.13
CA PRO A 85 12.09 -10.91 3.36
C PRO A 85 13.25 -11.34 4.28
N SER A 86 13.22 -12.59 4.74
CA SER A 86 14.32 -13.22 5.47
C SER A 86 14.69 -14.53 4.79
N LEU A 87 15.94 -14.97 5.00
CA LEU A 87 16.44 -16.26 4.54
C LEU A 87 16.15 -17.41 5.53
N GLU A 88 15.64 -17.06 6.70
CA GLU A 88 15.30 -18.00 7.76
C GLU A 88 13.83 -18.47 7.64
N SER A 89 13.42 -19.30 8.60
CA SER A 89 12.02 -19.73 8.73
C SER A 89 11.08 -18.58 9.10
N THR A 90 9.78 -18.86 9.15
CA THR A 90 8.78 -17.86 9.55
C THR A 90 9.13 -17.25 10.92
N PRO A 91 9.01 -15.93 11.10
CA PRO A 91 9.39 -15.26 12.34
C PRO A 91 8.63 -15.79 13.56
N HIS A 92 9.34 -15.97 14.68
CA HIS A 92 8.79 -16.45 15.95
C HIS A 92 7.77 -15.47 16.55
N GLY A 93 6.89 -15.97 17.42
CA GLY A 93 5.85 -15.18 18.11
C GLY A 93 6.39 -13.93 18.80
N ASP A 94 7.43 -14.09 19.61
CA ASP A 94 7.99 -12.99 20.41
C ASP A 94 8.51 -11.86 19.54
N LEU A 95 9.17 -12.19 18.42
CA LEU A 95 9.66 -11.18 17.46
C LEU A 95 8.49 -10.41 16.83
N LEU A 96 7.38 -11.07 16.53
CA LEU A 96 6.21 -10.42 15.95
C LEU A 96 5.52 -9.51 16.96
N GLU A 97 5.33 -9.97 18.20
CA GLU A 97 4.73 -9.18 19.27
C GLU A 97 5.60 -7.97 19.64
N GLN A 98 6.92 -8.11 19.62
CA GLN A 98 7.85 -7.01 19.83
C GLN A 98 7.64 -5.87 18.82
N HIS A 99 7.37 -6.19 17.55
CA HIS A 99 7.23 -5.17 16.50
C HIS A 99 5.81 -4.60 16.38
N ARG A 100 4.81 -5.30 16.91
CA ARG A 100 3.40 -4.95 16.79
C ARG A 100 3.09 -3.50 17.19
N PRO A 101 3.51 -2.96 18.36
CA PRO A 101 3.16 -1.60 18.77
C PRO A 101 3.62 -0.53 17.79
N SER A 102 4.87 -0.65 17.31
CA SER A 102 5.46 0.31 16.36
C SER A 102 4.78 0.27 14.99
N LEU A 103 4.40 -0.93 14.52
CA LEU A 103 3.66 -1.07 13.25
C LEU A 103 2.27 -0.42 13.35
N CYS A 104 1.53 -0.67 14.43
CA CYS A 104 0.24 -0.04 14.68
C CYS A 104 0.36 1.49 14.79
N LEU A 105 1.39 2.00 15.47
CA LEU A 105 1.63 3.43 15.62
C LEU A 105 1.91 4.11 14.27
N LEU A 106 2.83 3.55 13.48
CA LEU A 106 3.17 4.08 12.16
C LEU A 106 1.97 4.07 11.22
N HIS A 107 1.27 2.93 11.16
CA HIS A 107 0.08 2.78 10.35
C HIS A 107 -1.00 3.79 10.75
N GLY A 108 -1.28 3.94 12.06
CA GLY A 108 -2.24 4.91 12.57
C GLY A 108 -1.87 6.38 12.30
N ARG A 109 -0.59 6.68 12.06
CA ARG A 109 -0.10 7.99 11.59
C ARG A 109 -0.15 8.16 10.08
N GLY A 110 -0.64 7.15 9.36
CA GLY A 110 -0.82 7.17 7.90
C GLY A 110 0.40 6.70 7.10
N ALA A 111 1.37 6.05 7.74
CA ALA A 111 2.44 5.37 7.00
C ALA A 111 1.88 4.15 6.26
N VAL A 112 2.29 3.97 5.01
CA VAL A 112 1.99 2.75 4.26
C VAL A 112 2.88 1.62 4.80
N LEU A 113 2.30 0.49 5.17
CA LEU A 113 3.07 -0.70 5.51
C LEU A 113 3.23 -1.56 4.27
N ALA A 114 4.47 -1.94 3.97
CA ALA A 114 4.79 -2.79 2.84
C ALA A 114 5.56 -4.02 3.30
N SER A 115 5.34 -5.19 2.70
CA SER A 115 6.11 -6.40 3.05
C SER A 115 6.46 -7.25 1.86
N VAL A 116 7.59 -7.95 1.94
CA VAL A 116 8.07 -8.91 0.95
C VAL A 116 8.15 -10.30 1.58
N CYS A 117 7.63 -11.33 0.90
CA CYS A 117 7.71 -12.73 1.30
C CYS A 117 7.20 -12.94 2.74
N ILE A 118 8.04 -13.44 3.65
CA ILE A 118 7.71 -13.68 5.06
C ILE A 118 7.58 -12.40 5.90
N GLY A 119 7.95 -11.24 5.37
CA GLY A 119 7.72 -9.96 6.04
C GLY A 119 6.24 -9.70 6.34
N VAL A 120 5.32 -10.32 5.59
CA VAL A 120 3.87 -10.17 5.80
C VAL A 120 3.41 -10.65 7.19
N PHE A 121 4.15 -11.59 7.81
CA PHE A 121 3.80 -12.12 9.13
C PHE A 121 3.84 -11.02 10.21
N PHE A 122 4.71 -10.02 10.07
CA PHE A 122 4.76 -8.86 10.96
C PHE A 122 3.50 -8.01 10.85
N ILE A 123 3.03 -7.74 9.64
CA ILE A 123 1.79 -6.99 9.44
C ILE A 123 0.59 -7.82 9.91
N ALA A 124 0.57 -9.12 9.64
CA ALA A 124 -0.52 -10.00 10.07
C ALA A 124 -0.64 -10.09 11.61
N ALA A 125 0.48 -10.22 12.32
CA ALA A 125 0.49 -10.26 13.79
C ALA A 125 0.02 -8.97 14.46
N SER A 126 0.10 -7.84 13.75
CA SER A 126 -0.47 -6.58 14.27
C SER A 126 -2.01 -6.55 14.28
N GLY A 127 -2.67 -7.48 13.56
CA GLY A 127 -4.11 -7.50 13.32
C GLY A 127 -4.57 -6.57 12.20
N LEU A 128 -3.67 -5.79 11.60
CA LEU A 128 -4.00 -4.82 10.55
C LEU A 128 -4.44 -5.46 9.22
N LEU A 129 -4.18 -6.77 9.03
CA LEU A 129 -4.59 -7.55 7.86
C LEU A 129 -5.89 -8.34 8.05
N ASP A 130 -6.55 -8.24 9.20
CA ASP A 130 -7.79 -8.97 9.47
C ASP A 130 -8.88 -8.56 8.47
N GLY A 131 -9.42 -9.53 7.74
CA GLY A 131 -10.40 -9.33 6.68
C GLY A 131 -9.82 -8.78 5.37
N ARG A 132 -8.52 -8.54 5.28
CA ARG A 132 -7.86 -7.92 4.12
C ARG A 132 -7.10 -8.92 3.27
N PRO A 133 -6.95 -8.67 1.96
CA PRO A 133 -6.14 -9.51 1.11
C PRO A 133 -4.64 -9.28 1.34
N ALA A 134 -3.86 -10.37 1.31
CA ALA A 134 -2.41 -10.32 1.37
C ALA A 134 -1.80 -11.49 0.60
N CYS A 135 -0.61 -11.31 0.04
CA CYS A 135 0.15 -12.40 -0.58
C CYS A 135 1.48 -12.64 0.14
N THR A 136 2.02 -13.84 -0.04
CA THR A 136 3.34 -14.26 0.46
C THR A 136 3.93 -15.29 -0.48
N HIS A 137 5.19 -15.66 -0.27
CA HIS A 137 5.83 -16.72 -1.04
C HIS A 137 5.05 -18.04 -0.90
N TRP A 138 4.91 -18.79 -1.99
CA TRP A 138 4.06 -19.99 -2.09
C TRP A 138 4.27 -20.99 -0.94
N ASN A 139 5.52 -21.26 -0.54
CA ASN A 139 5.87 -22.10 0.63
C ASN A 139 5.20 -21.68 1.95
N TYR A 140 4.87 -20.41 2.13
CA TYR A 140 4.37 -19.87 3.39
C TYR A 140 2.87 -19.53 3.36
N VAL A 141 2.18 -19.78 2.24
CA VAL A 141 0.73 -19.53 2.09
C VAL A 141 -0.06 -20.29 3.15
N GLN A 142 0.22 -21.59 3.33
CA GLN A 142 -0.47 -22.41 4.32
C GLN A 142 -0.16 -21.96 5.75
N ALA A 143 1.11 -21.68 6.05
CA ALA A 143 1.53 -21.21 7.38
C ALA A 143 0.88 -19.87 7.74
N LEU A 144 0.78 -18.94 6.78
CA LEU A 144 0.11 -17.66 6.97
C LEU A 144 -1.39 -17.84 7.24
N ALA A 145 -2.07 -18.65 6.43
CA ALA A 145 -3.50 -18.91 6.57
C ALA A 145 -3.85 -19.64 7.87
N GLN A 146 -3.00 -20.56 8.34
CA GLN A 146 -3.20 -21.26 9.61
C GLN A 146 -2.98 -20.36 10.81
N ARG A 147 -1.92 -19.52 10.78
CA ARG A 147 -1.57 -18.66 11.93
C ARG A 147 -2.46 -17.42 12.03
N PHE A 148 -2.96 -16.91 10.91
CA PHE A 148 -3.80 -15.72 10.85
C PHE A 148 -5.05 -15.99 9.98
N PRO A 149 -6.04 -16.74 10.51
CA PRO A 149 -7.19 -17.21 9.73
C PRO A 149 -8.11 -16.10 9.22
N ASN A 150 -8.03 -14.89 9.79
CA ASN A 150 -8.79 -13.73 9.34
C ASN A 150 -8.19 -13.07 8.09
N VAL A 151 -6.94 -13.38 7.71
CA VAL A 151 -6.27 -12.82 6.54
C VAL A 151 -6.75 -13.53 5.27
N ARG A 152 -7.16 -12.77 4.25
CA ARG A 152 -7.58 -13.32 2.96
C ARG A 152 -6.35 -13.60 2.07
N VAL A 153 -5.67 -14.71 2.30
CA VAL A 153 -4.42 -15.04 1.57
C VAL A 153 -4.70 -15.25 0.07
N GLN A 154 -4.00 -14.51 -0.80
CA GLN A 154 -4.08 -14.59 -2.25
C GLN A 154 -2.77 -15.13 -2.86
N THR A 155 -2.89 -16.01 -3.85
CA THR A 155 -1.75 -16.68 -4.50
C THR A 155 -1.54 -16.30 -5.96
N GLN A 156 -2.48 -15.55 -6.55
CA GLN A 156 -2.49 -15.25 -7.98
C GLN A 156 -1.66 -14.01 -8.37
N GLN A 157 -1.23 -13.21 -7.40
CA GLN A 157 -0.56 -11.94 -7.65
C GLN A 157 0.82 -11.86 -6.97
N PRO A 158 1.85 -11.45 -7.69
CA PRO A 158 3.20 -11.25 -7.15
C PRO A 158 3.29 -10.00 -6.27
N VAL A 159 2.50 -8.97 -6.55
CA VAL A 159 2.36 -7.78 -5.69
C VAL A 159 0.88 -7.43 -5.56
N LEU A 160 0.42 -7.28 -4.32
CA LEU A 160 -0.93 -6.86 -3.96
C LEU A 160 -0.87 -5.51 -3.26
N ASP A 161 -1.48 -4.50 -3.87
CA ASP A 161 -1.62 -3.16 -3.31
C ASP A 161 -3.07 -2.96 -2.83
N ASP A 162 -3.22 -2.78 -1.52
CA ASP A 162 -4.50 -2.52 -0.85
C ASP A 162 -4.55 -1.12 -0.25
N GLY A 163 -3.87 -0.16 -0.88
CA GLY A 163 -3.90 1.24 -0.49
C GLY A 163 -2.93 1.52 0.67
N ASP A 164 -3.33 1.32 1.91
CA ASP A 164 -2.49 1.56 3.09
C ASP A 164 -1.58 0.37 3.45
N ILE A 165 -1.78 -0.79 2.82
CA ILE A 165 -0.91 -1.97 2.96
C ILE A 165 -0.55 -2.54 1.58
N VAL A 166 0.72 -2.87 1.35
CA VAL A 166 1.21 -3.49 0.11
C VAL A 166 1.99 -4.76 0.44
N THR A 167 1.66 -5.89 -0.18
CA THR A 167 2.36 -7.17 0.06
C THR A 167 2.90 -7.74 -1.24
N SER A 168 4.07 -8.36 -1.21
CA SER A 168 4.62 -9.08 -2.37
C SER A 168 5.03 -10.51 -2.04
N ALA A 169 4.86 -11.39 -3.02
CA ALA A 169 5.11 -12.82 -2.94
C ALA A 169 6.40 -13.17 -3.68
N GLY A 170 7.37 -13.75 -2.98
CA GLY A 170 8.65 -14.14 -3.56
C GLY A 170 9.84 -13.56 -2.81
N LEU A 171 10.94 -14.31 -2.75
CA LEU A 171 12.14 -13.86 -2.04
C LEU A 171 12.78 -12.65 -2.72
N MET A 172 12.78 -12.63 -4.06
CA MET A 172 13.32 -11.54 -4.88
C MET A 172 12.28 -10.49 -5.28
N ALA A 173 11.01 -10.64 -4.85
CA ALA A 173 9.91 -9.73 -5.23
C ALA A 173 9.99 -8.34 -4.56
N TRP A 174 11.14 -8.01 -3.96
CA TRP A 174 11.44 -6.67 -3.48
C TRP A 174 11.68 -5.69 -4.63
N THR A 175 12.16 -6.16 -5.79
CA THR A 175 12.25 -5.32 -7.01
C THR A 175 10.86 -4.89 -7.48
N ASP A 176 9.92 -5.83 -7.58
CA ASP A 176 8.55 -5.57 -8.01
C ASP A 176 7.82 -4.64 -7.02
N LEU A 177 7.98 -4.89 -5.71
CA LEU A 177 7.45 -4.00 -4.68
C LEU A 177 8.03 -2.58 -4.80
N GLY A 178 9.35 -2.47 -4.98
CA GLY A 178 10.04 -1.19 -5.14
C GLY A 178 9.52 -0.41 -6.35
N LEU A 179 9.42 -1.06 -7.51
CA LEU A 179 8.88 -0.47 -8.74
C LEU A 179 7.42 -0.04 -8.58
N ARG A 180 6.59 -0.85 -7.90
CA ARG A 180 5.19 -0.49 -7.58
C ARG A 180 5.11 0.76 -6.71
N LEU A 181 5.96 0.88 -5.70
CA LEU A 181 6.02 2.08 -4.85
C LEU A 181 6.51 3.30 -5.65
N LEU A 182 7.50 3.13 -6.54
CA LEU A 182 7.92 4.21 -7.43
C LEU A 182 6.79 4.67 -8.34
N GLU A 183 6.05 3.75 -8.96
CA GLU A 183 4.91 4.10 -9.81
C GLU A 183 3.87 4.89 -9.03
N ARG A 184 3.61 4.47 -7.79
CA ARG A 184 2.64 5.10 -6.89
C ARG A 184 3.01 6.52 -6.48
N PHE A 185 4.29 6.78 -6.18
CA PHE A 185 4.72 8.06 -5.58
C PHE A 185 5.43 8.99 -6.56
N LEU A 186 6.10 8.46 -7.57
CA LEU A 186 6.88 9.20 -8.56
C LEU A 186 6.30 9.06 -9.98
N GLY A 187 5.28 8.22 -10.17
CA GLY A 187 4.58 8.04 -11.44
C GLY A 187 5.17 6.94 -12.32
N ALA A 188 4.35 6.46 -13.24
CA ALA A 188 4.67 5.32 -14.12
C ALA A 188 5.92 5.54 -14.98
N THR A 189 6.18 6.77 -15.44
CA THR A 189 7.37 7.08 -16.24
C THR A 189 8.65 6.84 -15.45
N VAL A 190 8.77 7.39 -14.22
CA VAL A 190 9.98 7.21 -13.41
C VAL A 190 10.17 5.74 -13.04
N ALA A 191 9.10 5.04 -12.67
CA ALA A 191 9.18 3.61 -12.37
C ALA A 191 9.68 2.80 -13.57
N ARG A 192 9.13 3.03 -14.77
CA ARG A 192 9.51 2.33 -16.00
C ARG A 192 10.95 2.61 -16.41
N GLU A 193 11.36 3.88 -16.38
CA GLU A 193 12.73 4.24 -16.75
C GLU A 193 13.74 3.74 -15.68
N THR A 194 13.34 3.67 -14.40
CA THR A 194 14.15 3.03 -13.35
C THR A 194 14.31 1.53 -13.59
N ALA A 195 13.22 0.83 -13.94
CA ALA A 195 13.27 -0.59 -14.28
C ALA A 195 14.23 -0.84 -15.45
N ARG A 196 14.14 -0.02 -16.51
CA ARG A 196 15.05 -0.05 -17.66
C ARG A 196 16.51 0.21 -17.25
N TYR A 197 16.75 1.23 -16.43
CA TYR A 197 18.08 1.60 -15.95
C TYR A 197 18.75 0.45 -15.16
N LEU A 198 17.96 -0.26 -14.34
CA LEU A 198 18.44 -1.37 -13.52
C LEU A 198 18.41 -2.73 -14.24
N ALA A 199 18.00 -2.76 -15.52
CA ALA A 199 17.77 -4.00 -16.28
C ALA A 199 16.84 -4.99 -15.55
N VAL A 200 15.86 -4.47 -14.82
CA VAL A 200 14.81 -5.26 -14.16
C VAL A 200 13.60 -5.29 -15.06
N GLU A 201 13.15 -6.48 -15.44
CA GLU A 201 11.86 -6.63 -16.08
C GLU A 201 10.77 -6.50 -15.00
N PRO A 202 9.91 -5.47 -15.06
CA PRO A 202 8.83 -5.38 -14.10
C PRO A 202 7.91 -6.58 -14.32
N VAL A 203 7.59 -7.32 -13.24
CA VAL A 203 6.50 -8.29 -13.36
C VAL A 203 5.27 -7.54 -13.81
N THR A 204 4.66 -7.98 -14.92
CA THR A 204 3.54 -7.30 -15.57
C THR A 204 2.37 -7.16 -14.60
N ALA A 205 2.36 -6.06 -13.88
CA ALA A 205 1.35 -5.69 -12.90
C ALA A 205 0.86 -4.25 -13.13
N ALA A 206 1.04 -3.72 -14.34
CA ALA A 206 0.24 -2.61 -14.81
C ALA A 206 -1.15 -3.15 -15.15
N LEU A 207 -1.91 -3.50 -14.12
CA LEU A 207 -3.37 -3.55 -14.22
C LEU A 207 -3.84 -2.11 -13.99
N PRO A 208 -4.59 -1.51 -14.92
CA PRO A 208 -5.16 -0.16 -14.77
C PRO A 208 -6.25 -0.10 -13.69
N GLY A 209 -5.92 -0.49 -12.46
CA GLY A 209 -6.82 -0.65 -11.32
C GLY A 209 -6.24 -0.16 -10.00
N ALA A 210 -4.96 0.22 -9.96
CA ALA A 210 -4.36 1.02 -8.87
C ALA A 210 -4.85 2.48 -8.91
N LEU A 211 -6.15 2.67 -9.19
CA LEU A 211 -6.73 3.97 -9.52
C LEU A 211 -6.79 4.91 -8.32
N PHE A 212 -6.70 4.36 -7.11
CA PHE A 212 -6.84 5.13 -5.90
C PHE A 212 -5.67 4.96 -4.94
N ASN A 213 -4.77 5.94 -4.97
CA ASN A 213 -3.74 6.12 -3.95
C ASN A 213 -4.25 7.13 -2.91
N PRO A 214 -4.74 6.68 -1.74
CA PRO A 214 -5.27 7.61 -0.75
C PRO A 214 -4.15 8.46 -0.16
N ARG A 215 -4.41 9.76 0.00
CA ARG A 215 -3.55 10.65 0.78
C ARG A 215 -3.72 10.34 2.27
N LEU A 216 -2.66 9.87 2.91
CA LEU A 216 -2.63 9.49 4.34
C LEU A 216 -1.64 10.34 5.16
N ASP A 217 -1.04 11.38 4.58
CA ASP A 217 0.02 12.18 5.21
C ASP A 217 -0.43 13.51 5.79
N HIS A 218 -1.74 13.69 5.92
CA HIS A 218 -2.34 14.95 6.36
C HIS A 218 -2.35 15.10 7.89
N GLY A 219 -1.97 14.07 8.65
CA GLY A 219 -1.81 14.14 10.12
C GLY A 219 -3.13 14.27 10.91
N ASP A 220 -4.28 14.09 10.28
CA ASP A 220 -5.57 14.12 10.97
C ASP A 220 -5.95 12.70 11.38
N GLU A 221 -5.61 12.32 12.62
CA GLU A 221 -5.80 10.97 13.16
C GLU A 221 -7.25 10.47 13.09
N ALA A 222 -8.22 11.35 13.30
CA ALA A 222 -9.64 11.00 13.23
C ALA A 222 -10.04 10.63 11.79
N ILE A 223 -9.49 11.34 10.80
CA ILE A 223 -9.73 11.05 9.38
C ILE A 223 -8.93 9.81 8.93
N LEU A 224 -7.69 9.65 9.39
CA LEU A 224 -6.89 8.44 9.12
C LEU A 224 -7.61 7.19 9.59
N LYS A 225 -8.16 7.22 10.81
CA LYS A 225 -8.97 6.11 11.35
C LYS A 225 -10.11 5.72 10.40
N VAL A 226 -10.82 6.69 9.82
CA VAL A 226 -11.88 6.42 8.84
C VAL A 226 -11.32 5.89 7.53
N GLN A 227 -10.22 6.44 7.02
CA GLN A 227 -9.59 5.95 5.79
C GLN A 227 -9.13 4.50 5.93
N HIS A 228 -8.46 4.15 7.04
CA HIS A 228 -8.07 2.77 7.34
C HIS A 228 -9.28 1.85 7.50
N TRP A 229 -10.32 2.30 8.20
CA TRP A 229 -11.57 1.55 8.33
C TRP A 229 -12.22 1.29 6.96
N LEU A 230 -12.25 2.28 6.07
CA LEU A 230 -12.79 2.13 4.73
C LEU A 230 -11.97 1.15 3.89
N GLN A 231 -10.65 1.18 3.96
CA GLN A 231 -9.80 0.21 3.26
C GLN A 231 -9.99 -1.21 3.80
N GLY A 232 -9.94 -1.38 5.12
CA GLY A 232 -10.13 -2.69 5.75
C GLY A 232 -11.53 -3.30 5.56
N SER A 233 -12.56 -2.46 5.47
CA SER A 233 -13.95 -2.89 5.21
C SER A 233 -14.32 -2.92 3.72
N ASP A 234 -13.38 -2.64 2.81
CA ASP A 234 -13.64 -2.50 1.37
C ASP A 234 -14.76 -1.47 1.05
N GLY A 235 -14.96 -0.49 1.93
CA GLY A 235 -16.04 0.50 1.85
C GLY A 235 -17.46 -0.06 2.05
N GLN A 236 -17.60 -1.28 2.59
CA GLN A 236 -18.90 -1.87 2.90
C GLN A 236 -19.55 -1.19 4.12
N HIS A 237 -20.88 -1.02 4.11
CA HIS A 237 -21.65 -0.38 5.19
C HIS A 237 -21.19 1.04 5.58
N ALA A 238 -20.43 1.70 4.69
CA ALA A 238 -19.89 3.04 4.89
C ALA A 238 -20.90 4.13 4.51
N ASP A 239 -21.95 4.29 5.30
CA ASP A 239 -22.78 5.49 5.24
C ASP A 239 -22.13 6.66 6.01
N LEU A 240 -22.70 7.86 5.85
CA LEU A 240 -22.15 9.06 6.48
C LEU A 240 -22.17 8.99 8.01
N ALA A 241 -23.19 8.37 8.59
CA ALA A 241 -23.34 8.25 10.04
C ALA A 241 -22.27 7.30 10.61
N ALA A 242 -22.04 6.16 9.97
CA ALA A 242 -21.01 5.20 10.33
C ALA A 242 -19.60 5.81 10.22
N MET A 243 -19.32 6.56 9.14
CA MET A 243 -18.03 7.24 8.98
C MET A 243 -17.80 8.31 10.06
N ALA A 244 -18.81 9.12 10.36
CA ALA A 244 -18.74 10.13 11.41
C ALA A 244 -18.55 9.51 12.80
N ALA A 245 -19.28 8.42 13.10
CA ALA A 245 -19.15 7.66 14.33
C ALA A 245 -17.75 7.03 14.46
N CYS A 246 -17.20 6.46 13.39
CA CYS A 246 -15.84 5.92 13.37
C CYS A 246 -14.79 7.00 13.71
N ALA A 247 -14.95 8.21 13.17
CA ALA A 247 -14.11 9.36 13.49
C ALA A 247 -14.28 9.90 14.92
N GLY A 248 -15.37 9.55 15.61
CA GLY A 248 -15.74 10.17 16.89
C GLY A 248 -16.12 11.65 16.74
N LEU A 249 -16.70 12.04 15.60
CA LEU A 249 -17.02 13.43 15.26
C LEU A 249 -18.48 13.59 14.85
N GLU A 250 -19.05 14.76 15.11
CA GLU A 250 -20.33 15.13 14.51
C GLU A 250 -20.23 15.26 12.99
N ALA A 251 -21.33 14.95 12.28
CA ALA A 251 -21.37 14.87 10.81
C ALA A 251 -20.84 16.13 10.10
N ARG A 252 -21.21 17.33 10.56
CA ARG A 252 -20.76 18.60 9.95
C ARG A 252 -19.25 18.79 10.09
N THR A 253 -18.71 18.50 11.27
CA THR A 253 -17.28 18.60 11.57
C THR A 253 -16.49 17.54 10.80
N PHE A 254 -17.01 16.31 10.74
CA PHE A 254 -16.45 15.22 9.95
C PHE A 254 -16.34 15.59 8.46
N LEU A 255 -17.43 16.04 7.83
CA LEU A 255 -17.43 16.42 6.41
C LEU A 255 -16.38 17.49 6.09
N ARG A 256 -16.25 18.50 6.95
CA ARG A 256 -15.27 19.58 6.80
C ARG A 256 -13.84 19.07 6.93
N ARG A 257 -13.54 18.31 7.99
CA ARG A 257 -12.19 17.75 8.24
C ARG A 257 -11.79 16.75 7.17
N PHE A 258 -12.69 15.85 6.77
CA PHE A 258 -12.43 14.84 5.75
C PHE A 258 -12.09 15.49 4.41
N ARG A 259 -12.84 16.50 3.98
CA ARG A 259 -12.55 17.22 2.72
C ARG A 259 -11.24 18.00 2.80
N ALA A 260 -10.94 18.63 3.94
CA ALA A 260 -9.68 19.35 4.13
C ALA A 260 -8.46 18.41 4.09
N ALA A 261 -8.58 17.23 4.70
CA ALA A 261 -7.53 16.22 4.76
C ALA A 261 -7.31 15.49 3.42
N THR A 262 -8.39 15.05 2.77
CA THR A 262 -8.34 14.13 1.62
C THR A 262 -8.54 14.82 0.27
N GLY A 263 -9.07 16.05 0.25
CA GLY A 263 -9.54 16.73 -0.96
C GLY A 263 -10.87 16.22 -1.51
N LEU A 264 -11.42 15.13 -0.97
CA LEU A 264 -12.62 14.44 -1.47
C LEU A 264 -13.78 14.54 -0.46
N ARG A 265 -15.02 14.41 -0.94
CA ARG A 265 -16.15 14.12 -0.06
C ARG A 265 -16.06 12.65 0.42
N PRO A 266 -16.53 12.32 1.64
CA PRO A 266 -16.49 10.93 2.14
C PRO A 266 -17.14 9.91 1.20
N THR A 267 -18.25 10.29 0.56
CA THR A 267 -18.93 9.44 -0.43
C THR A 267 -18.08 9.19 -1.68
N GLU A 268 -17.33 10.19 -2.14
CA GLU A 268 -16.43 10.04 -3.29
C GLU A 268 -15.24 9.16 -2.94
N TYR A 269 -14.65 9.35 -1.75
CA TYR A 269 -13.57 8.50 -1.26
C TYR A 269 -14.03 7.03 -1.15
N CYS A 270 -15.21 6.79 -0.58
CA CYS A 270 -15.78 5.44 -0.49
C CYS A 270 -16.02 4.83 -1.89
N GLN A 271 -16.49 5.62 -2.86
CA GLN A 271 -16.63 5.17 -4.25
C GLN A 271 -15.29 4.73 -4.86
N GLN A 272 -14.21 5.48 -4.59
CA GLN A 272 -12.86 5.14 -5.05
C GLN A 272 -12.39 3.79 -4.47
N VAL A 273 -12.55 3.58 -3.17
CA VAL A 273 -12.23 2.31 -2.49
C VAL A 273 -13.01 1.14 -3.11
N ARG A 274 -14.33 1.30 -3.29
CA ARG A 274 -15.19 0.27 -3.88
C ARG A 274 -14.84 -0.05 -5.33
N VAL A 275 -14.50 0.97 -6.13
CA VAL A 275 -14.08 0.77 -7.52
C VAL A 275 -12.72 0.07 -7.59
N GLY A 276 -11.76 0.42 -6.73
CA GLY A 276 -10.49 -0.30 -6.62
C GLY A 276 -10.70 -1.80 -6.35
N ARG A 277 -11.59 -2.14 -5.41
CA ARG A 277 -11.98 -3.54 -5.18
C ARG A 277 -12.66 -4.17 -6.40
N ALA A 278 -13.56 -3.44 -7.06
CA ALA A 278 -14.26 -3.95 -8.22
C ALA A 278 -13.30 -4.28 -9.37
N CYS A 279 -12.29 -3.44 -9.61
CA CYS A 279 -11.20 -3.72 -10.57
C CYS A 279 -10.53 -5.06 -10.24
N ARG A 280 -10.10 -5.26 -8.99
CA ARG A 280 -9.52 -6.54 -8.55
C ARG A 280 -10.45 -7.73 -8.80
N LEU A 281 -11.74 -7.60 -8.46
CA LEU A 281 -12.71 -8.68 -8.71
C LEU A 281 -12.91 -8.96 -10.21
N LEU A 282 -12.86 -7.93 -11.05
CA LEU A 282 -12.98 -8.06 -12.50
C LEU A 282 -11.74 -8.71 -13.13
N GLU A 283 -10.57 -8.48 -12.54
CA GLU A 283 -9.28 -9.01 -13.02
C GLU A 283 -9.10 -10.49 -12.65
N PHE A 284 -9.43 -10.85 -11.41
CA PHE A 284 -9.03 -12.13 -10.81
C PHE A 284 -10.16 -13.13 -10.57
N THR A 285 -11.42 -12.76 -10.84
CA THR A 285 -12.56 -13.67 -10.63
C THR A 285 -13.46 -13.73 -11.85
N ARG A 286 -14.20 -14.83 -12.01
CA ARG A 286 -15.23 -14.99 -13.07
C ARG A 286 -16.61 -14.46 -12.66
N ARG A 287 -16.72 -13.72 -11.55
CA ARG A 287 -18.00 -13.17 -11.07
C ARG A 287 -18.59 -12.21 -12.10
N ASN A 288 -19.90 -12.25 -12.31
CA ASN A 288 -20.55 -11.33 -13.23
C ASN A 288 -20.58 -9.90 -12.64
N VAL A 289 -20.83 -8.89 -13.49
CA VAL A 289 -20.78 -7.47 -13.10
C VAL A 289 -21.79 -7.14 -11.98
N GLU A 290 -22.95 -7.80 -11.97
CA GLU A 290 -23.95 -7.59 -10.91
C GLU A 290 -23.44 -8.14 -9.57
N GLN A 291 -22.97 -9.38 -9.52
CA GLN A 291 -22.37 -9.99 -8.33
C GLN A 291 -21.22 -9.14 -7.76
N ILE A 292 -20.42 -8.53 -8.64
CA ILE A 292 -19.35 -7.60 -8.23
C ILE A 292 -19.95 -6.32 -7.64
N ALA A 293 -20.95 -5.71 -8.29
CA ALA A 293 -21.62 -4.51 -7.78
C ALA A 293 -22.17 -4.72 -6.36
N TRP A 294 -22.91 -5.81 -6.15
CA TRP A 294 -23.41 -6.20 -4.83
C TRP A 294 -22.27 -6.46 -3.84
N GLY A 295 -21.26 -7.22 -4.26
CA GLY A 295 -20.12 -7.59 -3.42
C GLY A 295 -19.27 -6.41 -2.94
N VAL A 296 -19.21 -5.32 -3.71
CA VAL A 296 -18.52 -4.08 -3.33
C VAL A 296 -19.46 -3.04 -2.69
N GLY A 297 -20.70 -3.41 -2.38
CA GLY A 297 -21.62 -2.59 -1.56
C GLY A 297 -22.53 -1.63 -2.32
N TYR A 298 -22.79 -1.85 -3.62
CA TYR A 298 -23.84 -1.16 -4.36
C TYR A 298 -25.15 -1.97 -4.34
N GLN A 299 -26.27 -1.30 -4.08
CA GLN A 299 -27.61 -1.89 -4.17
C GLN A 299 -28.22 -1.76 -5.57
N ASP A 300 -27.66 -0.89 -6.39
CA ASP A 300 -28.03 -0.69 -7.79
C ASP A 300 -26.81 -0.91 -8.71
N PRO A 301 -26.77 -2.02 -9.46
CA PRO A 301 -25.73 -2.27 -10.47
C PRO A 301 -25.65 -1.18 -11.56
N GLY A 302 -26.74 -0.48 -11.86
CA GLY A 302 -26.77 0.65 -12.79
C GLY A 302 -25.95 1.84 -12.28
N ALA A 303 -26.18 2.25 -11.02
CA ALA A 303 -25.36 3.26 -10.34
C ALA A 303 -23.88 2.85 -10.27
N PHE A 304 -23.59 1.58 -9.95
CA PHE A 304 -22.22 1.06 -9.95
C PHE A 304 -21.54 1.26 -11.31
N ARG A 305 -22.18 0.84 -12.42
CA ARG A 305 -21.60 0.99 -13.78
C ARG A 305 -21.27 2.44 -14.11
N LYS A 306 -22.14 3.39 -13.76
CA LYS A 306 -21.92 4.84 -13.97
C LYS A 306 -20.75 5.37 -13.16
N VAL A 307 -20.64 4.96 -11.88
CA VAL A 307 -19.52 5.39 -11.02
C VAL A 307 -18.21 4.76 -11.49
N PHE A 308 -18.23 3.47 -11.80
CA PHE A 308 -17.06 2.74 -12.31
C PHE A 308 -16.53 3.41 -13.58
N GLN A 309 -17.38 3.65 -14.58
CA GLN A 309 -16.95 4.29 -15.83
C GLN A 309 -16.45 5.72 -15.63
N ARG A 310 -17.02 6.48 -14.69
CA ARG A 310 -16.55 7.82 -14.37
C ARG A 310 -15.13 7.81 -13.77
N ILE A 311 -14.83 6.81 -12.93
CA ILE A 311 -13.54 6.69 -12.23
C ILE A 311 -12.48 6.04 -13.13
N THR A 312 -12.83 4.99 -13.87
CA THR A 312 -11.88 4.19 -14.65
C THR A 312 -11.79 4.60 -16.12
N GLY A 313 -12.76 5.37 -16.62
CA GLY A 313 -12.91 5.69 -18.04
C GLY A 313 -13.49 4.54 -18.90
N LEU A 314 -13.72 3.35 -18.32
CA LEU A 314 -14.17 2.15 -19.04
C LEU A 314 -15.41 1.56 -18.37
N THR A 315 -16.27 0.89 -19.15
CA THR A 315 -17.33 0.06 -18.53
C THR A 315 -16.71 -1.17 -17.84
N PRO A 316 -17.36 -1.76 -16.82
CA PRO A 316 -16.85 -2.96 -16.15
C PRO A 316 -16.54 -4.13 -17.11
N SER A 317 -17.34 -4.29 -18.17
CA SER A 317 -17.13 -5.35 -19.18
C SER A 317 -15.93 -5.06 -20.09
N GLU A 318 -15.74 -3.81 -20.52
CA GLU A 318 -14.57 -3.40 -21.30
C GLU A 318 -13.29 -3.54 -20.48
N TYR A 319 -13.36 -3.12 -19.21
CA TYR A 319 -12.28 -3.26 -18.26
C TYR A 319 -11.86 -4.72 -18.12
N ARG A 320 -12.82 -5.62 -17.84
CA ARG A 320 -12.57 -7.06 -17.74
C ARG A 320 -11.96 -7.62 -19.02
N ARG A 321 -12.50 -7.30 -20.19
CA ARG A 321 -11.97 -7.80 -21.47
C ARG A 321 -10.52 -7.39 -21.71
N ARG A 322 -10.12 -6.22 -21.21
CA ARG A 322 -8.77 -5.69 -21.40
C ARG A 322 -7.77 -6.19 -20.35
N PHE A 323 -8.23 -6.49 -19.14
CA PHE A 323 -7.36 -6.70 -17.97
C PHE A 323 -7.60 -7.99 -17.19
N ALA A 324 -8.57 -8.82 -17.59
CA ALA A 324 -8.74 -10.13 -16.97
C ALA A 324 -7.47 -10.96 -17.14
N VAL A 325 -6.97 -11.50 -16.04
CA VAL A 325 -5.91 -12.49 -16.09
C VAL A 325 -6.54 -13.78 -16.57
N THR A 326 -6.31 -14.13 -17.84
CA THR A 326 -6.70 -15.42 -18.39
C THR A 326 -5.86 -16.48 -17.68
N ALA A 327 -6.50 -17.27 -16.83
CA ALA A 327 -5.90 -18.50 -16.29
C ALA A 327 -5.73 -19.54 -17.40
#